data_AF-A0A7C2F2N8-F1
#
_entry.id   AF-A0A7C2F2N8-F1
#
_cell.length_a   1.000
_cell.length_b   1.000
_cell.length_c   1.000
_cell.angle_alpha   90.00
_cell.angle_beta   90.00
_cell.angle_gamma   90.00
#
_symmetry.space_group_name_H-M   'P 1'
#
loop_
_entity.id
_entity.type
_entity.pdbx_description
1 polymer ?
#
loop_
_entity_poly.entity_id
_entity_poly.type
_entity_poly.pdbx_seq_one_letter_code
_entity_poly.pdbx_strand_id
1 'polypeptide(L)'
;MPDNKNRPKPSPGPLAGATVLCFEGDQLEEGLWEIGVYLGKDGYVYYVYAEQKSGQVKKTVLGKRKVGEYLRWVDGLFQPGTLPSENNAIHFRAARKLREII
;
A
#
# COMPACT_ATOMS: atom_id res chain seq x y z
N MET A 1 22.76 -23.17 -24.92
CA MET A 1 21.92 -22.66 -23.82
C MET A 1 21.43 -21.29 -24.24
N PRO A 2 20.13 -21.05 -24.48
CA PRO A 2 19.69 -19.73 -24.91
C PRO A 2 19.64 -18.76 -23.72
N ASP A 3 20.32 -17.63 -23.91
CA ASP A 3 20.39 -16.47 -23.04
C ASP A 3 18.99 -15.87 -22.82
N ASN A 4 18.46 -16.00 -21.60
CA ASN A 4 17.13 -15.53 -21.22
C ASN A 4 17.14 -14.00 -20.98
N LYS A 5 17.43 -13.20 -22.03
CA LYS A 5 17.57 -11.74 -21.96
C LYS A 5 16.25 -10.95 -22.07
N ASN A 6 15.10 -11.60 -22.02
CA ASN A 6 13.80 -10.95 -22.24
C ASN A 6 12.88 -10.96 -21.02
N ARG A 7 13.45 -10.90 -19.80
CA ARG A 7 12.63 -10.63 -18.62
C ARG A 7 12.23 -9.14 -18.68
N PRO A 8 10.94 -8.78 -18.87
CA PRO A 8 10.55 -7.38 -18.80
C PRO A 8 11.01 -6.85 -17.45
N LYS A 9 11.85 -5.81 -17.46
CA LYS A 9 12.17 -5.06 -16.24
C LYS A 9 10.81 -4.70 -15.63
N PRO A 10 10.56 -4.99 -14.34
CA PRO A 10 9.31 -4.57 -13.72
C PRO A 10 9.23 -3.07 -13.91
N SER A 11 8.30 -2.62 -14.75
CA SER A 11 8.03 -1.19 -14.91
C SER A 11 7.81 -0.64 -13.50
N PRO A 12 8.42 0.50 -13.15
CA PRO A 12 8.17 1.13 -11.86
C PRO A 12 6.66 1.28 -11.74
N GLY A 13 6.04 0.42 -10.93
CA GLY A 13 4.61 0.42 -10.76
C GLY A 13 4.16 1.75 -10.17
N PRO A 14 2.85 1.95 -9.95
CA PRO A 14 2.33 3.16 -9.28
C PRO A 14 2.94 3.42 -7.89
N LEU A 15 3.68 2.45 -7.33
CA LEU A 15 4.40 2.53 -6.06
C LEU A 15 5.85 3.03 -6.19
N ALA A 16 6.36 3.28 -7.38
CA ALA A 16 7.75 3.71 -7.56
C ALA A 16 8.01 5.09 -6.96
N GLY A 17 8.75 5.12 -5.86
CA GLY A 17 8.97 6.32 -5.05
C GLY A 17 7.73 6.76 -4.26
N ALA A 18 6.77 5.85 -4.03
CA ALA A 18 5.68 6.08 -3.11
C ALA A 18 6.18 6.04 -1.65
N THR A 19 5.54 6.82 -0.79
CA THR A 19 5.85 6.85 0.64
C THR A 19 5.02 5.81 1.37
N VAL A 20 5.67 4.99 2.19
CA VAL A 20 5.02 3.94 2.97
C VAL A 20 4.30 4.58 4.17
N LEU A 21 2.97 4.50 4.18
CA LEU A 21 2.14 5.03 5.25
C LEU A 21 1.97 4.01 6.38
N CYS A 22 1.66 2.77 6.04
CA CYS A 22 1.56 1.67 7.01
C CYS A 22 1.74 0.32 6.30
N PHE A 23 2.09 -0.71 7.05
CA PHE A 23 2.29 -2.06 6.53
C PHE A 23 1.94 -3.11 7.59
N GLU A 24 1.64 -4.31 7.12
CA GLU A 24 1.46 -5.53 7.91
C GLU A 24 2.06 -6.73 7.15
N GLY A 25 2.46 -7.75 7.91
CA GLY A 25 3.13 -8.94 7.37
C GLY A 25 4.61 -8.70 7.04
N ASP A 26 5.16 -9.62 6.27
CA ASP A 26 6.57 -9.64 5.92
C ASP A 26 6.93 -8.66 4.82
N GLN A 27 8.18 -8.20 4.85
CA GLN A 27 8.73 -7.39 3.76
C GLN A 27 9.17 -8.31 2.62
N LEU A 28 8.58 -8.13 1.44
CA LEU A 28 8.86 -8.97 0.26
C LEU A 28 9.94 -8.38 -0.65
N GLU A 29 9.99 -7.04 -0.75
CA GLU A 29 11.03 -6.28 -1.45
C GLU A 29 11.32 -4.98 -0.68
N GLU A 30 12.43 -4.30 -1.00
CA GLU A 30 12.70 -2.98 -0.44
C GLU A 30 11.53 -2.02 -0.74
N GLY A 31 10.90 -1.48 0.30
CA GLY A 31 9.73 -0.62 0.15
C GLY A 31 8.43 -1.33 -0.22
N LEU A 32 8.34 -2.66 -0.12
CA LEU A 32 7.11 -3.43 -0.35
C LEU A 32 6.89 -4.52 0.70
N TRP A 33 5.73 -4.47 1.34
CA TRP A 33 5.25 -5.43 2.33
C TRP A 33 4.06 -6.23 1.79
N GLU A 34 3.81 -7.39 2.41
CA GLU A 34 2.66 -8.25 2.10
C GLU A 34 1.34 -7.49 2.11
N ILE A 35 1.11 -6.64 3.11
CA ILE A 35 -0.01 -5.72 3.14
C ILE A 35 0.57 -4.32 3.37
N GLY A 36 0.23 -3.36 2.52
CA GLY A 36 0.74 -2.01 2.69
C GLY A 36 -0.19 -0.93 2.17
N VAL A 37 -0.14 0.21 2.83
CA VAL A 37 -0.79 1.46 2.42
C VAL A 37 0.30 2.45 2.03
N TYR A 38 0.23 2.98 0.81
CA TYR A 38 1.27 3.79 0.20
C TYR A 38 0.70 5.10 -0.34
N LEU A 39 1.39 6.20 -0.11
CA LEU A 39 1.12 7.50 -0.75
C LEU A 39 1.90 7.59 -2.06
N GLY A 40 1.19 7.53 -3.18
CA GLY A 40 1.76 7.73 -4.50
C GLY A 40 2.07 9.20 -4.77
N LYS A 41 3.05 9.46 -5.65
CA LYS A 41 3.41 10.81 -6.10
C LYS A 41 2.31 11.51 -6.90
N ASP A 42 1.31 10.76 -7.35
CA ASP A 42 0.12 11.24 -8.04
C ASP A 42 -0.95 11.78 -7.08
N GLY A 43 -0.69 11.81 -5.77
CA GLY A 43 -1.65 12.29 -4.78
C GLY A 43 -2.75 11.27 -4.44
N TYR A 44 -2.49 10.00 -4.70
CA TYR A 44 -3.38 8.90 -4.36
C TYR A 44 -2.80 8.03 -3.25
N VAL A 45 -3.67 7.47 -2.43
CA VAL A 45 -3.36 6.43 -1.45
C VAL A 45 -3.73 5.08 -2.05
N TYR A 46 -2.75 4.17 -2.05
CA TYR A 46 -2.85 2.82 -2.57
C TYR A 46 -2.86 1.83 -1.41
N TYR A 47 -3.86 0.97 -1.38
CA TYR A 47 -3.87 -0.21 -0.53
C TYR A 47 -3.49 -1.42 -1.38
N VAL A 48 -2.39 -2.08 -1.05
CA VAL A 48 -1.77 -3.12 -1.87
C VAL A 48 -1.57 -4.36 -1.01
N TYR A 49 -1.97 -5.50 -1.57
CA TYR A 49 -1.55 -6.81 -1.13
C TYR A 49 -0.47 -7.32 -2.06
N ALA A 50 0.63 -7.79 -1.52
CA ALA A 50 1.70 -8.44 -2.25
C ALA A 50 1.93 -9.84 -1.68
N GLU A 51 2.26 -10.77 -2.56
CA GLU A 51 2.58 -12.15 -2.18
C GLU A 51 3.80 -12.61 -2.99
N GLN A 52 4.66 -13.42 -2.39
CA GLN A 52 5.75 -14.06 -3.11
C GLN A 52 5.33 -15.49 -3.49
N LYS A 53 5.19 -15.75 -4.80
CA LYS A 53 4.84 -17.06 -5.32
C LYS A 53 5.89 -17.52 -6.33
N SER A 54 6.51 -18.67 -6.07
CA SER A 54 7.54 -19.27 -6.95
C SER A 54 8.70 -18.33 -7.28
N GLY A 55 9.15 -17.53 -6.29
CA GLY A 55 10.26 -16.58 -6.45
C GLY A 55 9.92 -15.31 -7.23
N GLN A 56 8.64 -15.07 -7.52
CA GLN A 56 8.16 -13.80 -8.08
C GLN A 56 7.22 -13.10 -7.10
N VAL A 57 7.40 -11.80 -6.92
CA VAL A 57 6.52 -10.97 -6.10
C VAL A 57 5.37 -10.47 -6.96
N LYS A 58 4.16 -10.88 -6.62
CA LYS A 58 2.92 -10.43 -7.26
C LYS A 58 2.31 -9.32 -6.41
N LYS A 59 1.91 -8.23 -7.06
CA LYS A 59 1.31 -7.05 -6.42
C LYS A 59 -0.14 -6.92 -6.89
N THR A 60 -1.06 -6.75 -5.94
CA THR A 60 -2.49 -6.58 -6.17
C THR A 60 -2.92 -5.30 -5.49
N VAL A 61 -3.42 -4.32 -6.26
CA VAL A 61 -3.99 -3.10 -5.68
C VAL A 61 -5.41 -3.42 -5.22
N LEU A 62 -5.59 -3.53 -3.91
CA LEU A 62 -6.89 -3.75 -3.27
C LEU A 62 -7.73 -2.46 -3.22
N GLY A 63 -7.08 -1.30 -3.25
CA GLY A 63 -7.78 -0.02 -3.27
C GLY A 63 -6.92 1.14 -3.74
N LYS A 64 -7.54 2.12 -4.40
CA LYS A 64 -6.93 3.39 -4.80
C LYS A 64 -7.91 4.52 -4.50
N ARG A 65 -7.51 5.51 -3.70
CA ARG A 65 -8.33 6.68 -3.35
C ARG A 65 -7.50 7.95 -3.40
N LYS A 66 -8.07 9.09 -3.78
CA LYS A 66 -7.35 10.38 -3.62
C LYS A 66 -7.10 10.63 -2.13
N VAL A 67 -6.01 11.33 -1.78
CA VAL A 67 -5.67 11.62 -0.36
C VAL A 67 -6.86 12.16 0.44
N GLY A 68 -7.57 13.17 -0.06
CA GLY A 68 -8.72 13.75 0.64
C GLY A 68 -9.90 12.78 0.79
N GLU A 69 -10.16 11.94 -0.22
CA GLU A 69 -11.21 10.91 -0.16
C GLU A 69 -10.83 9.78 0.79
N TYR A 70 -9.55 9.39 0.80
CA TYR A 70 -9.03 8.37 1.70
C TYR A 70 -9.20 8.81 3.15
N LEU A 71 -8.81 10.04 3.50
CA LEU A 71 -8.96 10.56 4.87
C LEU A 71 -10.43 10.60 5.30
N ARG A 72 -11.34 11.11 4.46
CA ARG A 72 -12.78 11.13 4.76
C ARG A 72 -13.35 9.72 4.91
N TRP A 73 -12.92 8.78 4.07
CA TRP A 73 -13.34 7.39 4.16
C TRP A 73 -12.91 6.79 5.50
N VAL A 74 -11.63 6.95 5.88
CA VAL A 74 -11.10 6.48 7.17
C VAL A 74 -11.87 7.12 8.32
N ASP A 75 -12.14 8.44 8.29
CA ASP A 75 -12.90 9.11 9.34
C ASP A 75 -14.35 8.59 9.44
N GLY A 76 -14.97 8.20 8.32
CA GLY A 76 -16.28 7.58 8.31
C GLY A 76 -16.32 6.12 8.77
N LEU A 77 -15.18 5.43 8.87
CA LEU A 77 -15.11 4.04 9.34
C LEU A 77 -15.16 3.93 10.87
N PHE A 78 -14.82 4.99 11.59
CA PHE A 78 -14.71 4.98 13.04
C PHE A 78 -15.74 5.93 13.64
N GLN A 79 -16.77 5.37 14.28
CA GLN A 79 -17.61 6.20 15.14
C GLN A 79 -16.79 6.61 16.39
N PRO A 80 -16.96 7.84 16.91
CA PRO A 80 -16.34 8.24 18.15
C PRO A 80 -16.61 7.22 19.26
N GLY A 81 -15.55 6.60 19.80
CA GLY A 81 -15.64 5.59 20.87
C GLY A 81 -15.71 4.12 20.42
N THR A 82 -15.63 3.81 19.12
CA THR A 82 -15.48 2.42 18.65
C THR A 82 -14.02 2.09 18.34
N LEU A 83 -13.55 0.93 18.83
CA LEU A 83 -12.25 0.39 18.46
C LEU A 83 -12.30 -0.07 16.99
N PRO A 84 -11.25 0.18 16.19
CA PRO A 84 -11.13 -0.36 14.85
C PRO A 84 -11.33 -1.87 14.86
N SER A 85 -12.10 -2.41 13.90
CA SER A 85 -11.90 -3.81 13.53
C SER A 85 -10.45 -3.99 13.08
N GLU A 86 -9.82 -5.13 13.40
CA GLU A 86 -8.41 -5.39 13.08
C GLU A 86 -8.10 -5.10 11.59
N ASN A 87 -9.02 -5.48 10.70
CA ASN A 87 -8.94 -5.21 9.25
C ASN A 87 -8.84 -3.71 8.88
N ASN A 88 -9.32 -2.80 9.72
CA ASN A 88 -9.30 -1.35 9.48
C ASN A 88 -8.18 -0.64 10.26
N ALA A 89 -7.47 -1.33 11.16
CA ALA A 89 -6.41 -0.75 11.97
C ALA A 89 -5.22 -0.27 11.13
N ILE A 90 -4.87 -0.98 10.06
CA ILE A 90 -3.85 -0.53 9.10
C ILE A 90 -4.23 0.80 8.44
N HIS A 91 -5.51 0.98 8.08
CA HIS A 91 -5.99 2.19 7.44
C HIS A 91 -6.00 3.40 8.39
N PHE A 92 -6.36 3.17 9.65
CA PHE A 92 -6.29 4.19 10.69
C PHE A 92 -4.85 4.67 10.93
N ARG A 93 -3.91 3.74 11.12
CA ARG A 93 -2.48 4.05 11.28
C ARG A 93 -1.92 4.77 10.05
N ALA A 94 -2.28 4.31 8.85
CA ALA A 94 -1.87 4.95 7.61
C ALA A 94 -2.42 6.38 7.48
N ALA A 95 -3.68 6.63 7.84
CA ALA A 95 -4.26 7.96 7.80
C ALA A 95 -3.64 8.90 8.83
N ARG A 96 -3.32 8.41 10.04
CA ARG A 96 -2.59 9.18 11.04
C ARG A 96 -1.24 9.62 10.50
N LYS A 97 -0.45 8.70 9.94
CA LYS A 97 0.84 9.03 9.35
C LYS A 97 0.72 9.95 8.13
N LEU A 98 -0.31 9.77 7.31
CA LEU A 98 -0.58 10.65 6.17
C LEU A 98 -0.81 12.09 6.60
N ARG A 99 -1.51 12.32 7.72
CA ARG A 99 -1.73 13.67 8.31
C ARG A 99 -0.47 14.32 8.87
N GLU A 100 0.57 13.53 9.19
CA GLU A 100 1.86 14.06 9.63
C GLU A 100 2.75 14.49 8.46
N ILE A 101 2.44 14.02 7.24
CA ILE A 101 3.24 14.25 6.02
C ILE A 101 2.72 15.44 5.21
N ILE A 102 1.40 15.72 5.26
CA ILE A 102 0.73 16.75 4.45
C ILE A 102 0.53 18.07 5.19
#